data_AF-A0A2A5FIR4-F1
#
_entry.id   AF-A0A2A5FIR4-F1
#
_cell.length_a   1.000
_cell.length_b   1.000
_cell.length_c   1.000
_cell.angle_alpha   90.00
_cell.angle_beta   90.00
_cell.angle_gamma   90.00
#
_symmetry.space_group_name_H-M   'P 1'
#
loop_
_entity.id
_entity.type
_entity.pdbx_description
1 polymer ?
#
loop_
_entity_poly.entity_id
_entity_poly.type
_entity_poly.pdbx_seq_one_letter_code
_entity_poly.pdbx_strand_id
1 'polypeptide(L)'
;MNRKSRKALDCKLIGPSEINSGYFRYEVTIQESDGEIYKAPAFGRDMQDALSRLVWSERTEAVTRFANKKSWLQVIPLISLLCVLGVFAFQAQSQNNPAWILGGLASIGAIFGLSILWSQHINKH
;
A
#
# COMPACT_ATOMS: atom_id res chain seq x y z
N MET A 1 -7.10 -25.87 -2.29
CA MET A 1 -7.87 -24.72 -1.77
C MET A 1 -8.44 -23.98 -2.98
N ASN A 2 -9.74 -24.12 -3.26
CA ASN A 2 -10.38 -23.46 -4.40
C ASN A 2 -10.48 -21.95 -4.09
N ARG A 3 -9.55 -21.15 -4.61
CA ARG A 3 -9.50 -19.71 -4.35
C ARG A 3 -10.67 -19.07 -5.11
N LYS A 4 -11.77 -18.81 -4.41
CA LYS A 4 -12.90 -18.07 -4.97
C LYS A 4 -12.41 -16.69 -5.38
N SER A 5 -12.17 -16.52 -6.68
CA SER A 5 -11.76 -15.24 -7.27
C SER A 5 -13.02 -14.42 -7.52
N ARG A 6 -12.93 -13.12 -7.24
CA ARG A 6 -13.97 -12.14 -7.53
C ARG A 6 -14.22 -12.05 -9.04
N LYS A 7 -15.48 -11.95 -9.45
CA LYS A 7 -15.86 -11.96 -10.87
C LYS A 7 -16.86 -10.85 -11.16
N ALA A 8 -16.67 -10.17 -12.29
CA ALA A 8 -17.74 -9.37 -12.89
C ALA A 8 -18.70 -10.32 -13.62
N LEU A 9 -19.99 -10.24 -13.31
CA LEU A 9 -21.03 -11.11 -13.88
C LEU A 9 -21.71 -10.46 -15.09
N ASP A 10 -22.08 -9.19 -14.96
CA ASP A 10 -22.79 -8.43 -15.98
C ASP A 10 -22.30 -6.99 -15.94
N CYS A 11 -22.30 -6.33 -17.09
CA CYS A 11 -21.97 -4.91 -17.16
C CYS A 11 -22.81 -4.25 -18.24
N LYS A 12 -23.61 -3.27 -17.81
CA LYS A 12 -24.60 -2.59 -18.64
C LYS A 12 -24.26 -1.13 -18.81
N LEU A 13 -24.35 -0.66 -20.04
CA LEU A 13 -24.28 0.77 -20.34
C LEU A 13 -25.57 1.44 -19.85
N ILE A 14 -25.44 2.45 -18.99
CA ILE A 14 -26.56 3.26 -18.51
C ILE A 14 -26.75 4.49 -19.41
N GLY A 15 -25.65 5.11 -19.84
CA GLY A 15 -25.69 6.30 -20.68
C GLY A 15 -24.41 7.13 -20.62
N PRO A 16 -24.41 8.33 -21.23
CA PRO A 16 -23.30 9.27 -21.11
C PRO A 16 -23.14 9.76 -19.66
N SER A 17 -21.92 10.07 -19.26
CA SER A 17 -21.61 10.66 -17.96
C SER A 17 -22.08 12.12 -17.94
N GLU A 18 -22.78 12.51 -16.87
CA GLU A 18 -23.19 13.90 -16.64
C GLU A 18 -22.02 14.80 -16.24
N ILE A 19 -20.96 14.21 -15.70
CA ILE A 19 -19.83 14.96 -15.10
C ILE A 19 -18.72 15.19 -16.11
N ASN A 20 -18.48 14.24 -17.02
CA ASN A 20 -17.36 14.31 -17.96
C ASN A 20 -17.81 14.01 -19.38
N SER A 21 -17.67 15.00 -20.26
CA SER A 21 -17.98 14.86 -21.69
C SER A 21 -17.07 13.79 -22.32
N GLY A 22 -17.67 12.81 -22.99
CA GLY A 22 -16.94 11.71 -23.65
C GLY A 22 -16.72 10.47 -22.77
N TYR A 23 -17.26 10.45 -21.56
CA TYR A 23 -17.32 9.26 -20.71
C TYR A 23 -18.72 8.68 -20.70
N PHE A 24 -18.79 7.38 -20.50
CA PHE A 24 -20.02 6.64 -20.30
C PHE A 24 -20.06 6.05 -18.89
N ARG A 25 -21.27 5.97 -18.35
CA ARG A 25 -21.56 5.31 -17.07
C ARG A 25 -22.00 3.88 -17.36
N TYR A 26 -21.30 2.94 -16.74
CA TYR A 26 -21.59 1.52 -16.77
C TYR A 26 -22.01 1.06 -15.36
N GLU A 27 -22.99 0.18 -15.28
CA GLU A 27 -23.35 -0.52 -14.05
C GLU A 27 -22.78 -1.93 -14.11
N VAL A 28 -21.80 -2.22 -13.25
CA VAL A 28 -21.13 -3.52 -13.17
C VAL A 28 -21.71 -4.32 -12.01
N THR A 29 -22.24 -5.50 -12.30
CA THR A 29 -22.65 -6.46 -11.28
C THR A 29 -21.46 -7.35 -10.93
N ILE A 30 -21.04 -7.34 -9.68
CA ILE A 30 -19.84 -8.03 -9.20
C ILE A 30 -20.24 -9.07 -8.16
N GLN A 31 -19.66 -10.26 -8.29
CA GLN A 31 -19.72 -11.30 -7.27
C GLN A 31 -18.40 -11.36 -6.52
N GLU A 32 -18.48 -11.11 -5.22
CA GLU A 32 -17.37 -11.16 -4.30
C GLU A 32 -17.00 -12.60 -3.93
N SER A 33 -15.81 -12.79 -3.37
CA SER A 33 -15.28 -14.13 -3.05
C SER A 33 -16.11 -14.92 -2.01
N ASP A 34 -16.90 -14.23 -1.20
CA ASP A 34 -17.86 -14.78 -0.24
C ASP A 34 -19.19 -15.21 -0.90
N GLY A 35 -19.45 -14.77 -2.13
CA GLY A 35 -20.68 -15.00 -2.86
C GLY A 35 -21.67 -13.84 -2.84
N GLU A 36 -21.35 -12.72 -2.17
CA GLU A 36 -22.16 -11.50 -2.19
C GLU A 36 -22.18 -10.90 -3.60
N ILE A 37 -23.37 -10.47 -4.03
CA ILE A 37 -23.57 -9.85 -5.34
C ILE A 37 -24.03 -8.42 -5.13
N TYR A 38 -23.27 -7.46 -5.66
CA TYR A 38 -23.64 -6.05 -5.62
C TYR A 38 -23.37 -5.37 -6.96
N LYS A 39 -23.95 -4.17 -7.11
CA LYS A 39 -23.83 -3.34 -8.30
C LYS A 39 -22.94 -2.15 -8.00
N ALA A 40 -21.88 -1.98 -8.78
CA ALA A 40 -20.94 -0.86 -8.68
C ALA A 40 -21.03 0.01 -9.94
N PRO A 41 -21.19 1.35 -9.79
CA PRO A 41 -21.10 2.25 -10.92
C PRO A 41 -19.62 2.41 -11.35
N ALA A 42 -19.36 2.29 -12.64
CA ALA A 42 -18.05 2.48 -13.25
C ALA A 42 -18.11 3.53 -14.36
N PHE A 43 -17.07 4.34 -14.50
CA PHE A 43 -16.99 5.39 -15.50
C PHE A 43 -15.76 5.19 -16.38
N GLY A 44 -15.96 5.20 -17.69
CA GLY A 44 -14.88 5.02 -18.67
C GLY A 44 -15.29 5.55 -20.04
N ARG A 45 -14.31 5.74 -20.94
CA ARG A 45 -14.60 6.06 -22.34
C ARG A 45 -15.19 4.85 -23.08
N ASP A 46 -14.78 3.67 -22.66
CA ASP A 46 -15.30 2.39 -23.08
C ASP A 46 -15.50 1.47 -21.85
N MET A 47 -16.09 0.31 -22.08
CA MET A 47 -16.41 -0.67 -21.03
C MET A 47 -15.16 -1.25 -20.34
N GLN A 48 -14.06 -1.41 -21.08
CA GLN A 48 -12.81 -1.97 -20.56
C GLN A 48 -12.09 -0.93 -19.69
N ASP A 49 -12.04 0.32 -20.14
CA ASP A 49 -11.54 1.48 -19.39
C ASP A 49 -12.33 1.64 -18.09
N ALA A 50 -13.67 1.57 -18.15
CA ALA A 50 -14.52 1.66 -16.96
C ALA A 50 -14.20 0.56 -15.92
N LEU A 51 -14.07 -0.69 -16.37
CA LEU A 51 -13.71 -1.82 -15.50
C LEU A 51 -12.30 -1.67 -14.93
N SER A 52 -11.32 -1.27 -15.76
CA SER A 52 -9.93 -1.10 -15.33
C SER A 52 -9.80 -0.04 -14.24
N ARG A 53 -10.56 1.06 -14.36
CA ARG A 53 -10.61 2.14 -13.37
C ARG A 53 -11.30 1.71 -12.08
N LEU A 54 -12.37 0.94 -12.19
CA LEU A 54 -13.04 0.39 -11.01
C LEU A 54 -12.07 -0.48 -10.20
N VAL A 55 -11.39 -1.42 -10.86
CA VAL A 55 -10.36 -2.27 -10.23
C VAL A 55 -9.22 -1.43 -9.64
N TRP A 56 -8.77 -0.40 -10.34
CA TRP A 56 -7.72 0.50 -9.85
C TRP A 56 -8.16 1.25 -8.59
N SER A 57 -9.37 1.79 -8.58
CA SER A 57 -9.92 2.55 -7.44
C SER A 57 -10.00 1.70 -6.18
N GLU A 58 -10.51 0.47 -6.29
CA GLU A 58 -10.63 -0.45 -5.16
C GLU A 58 -9.27 -0.95 -4.67
N ARG A 59 -8.33 -1.23 -5.59
CA ARG A 59 -6.94 -1.56 -5.21
C ARG A 59 -6.30 -0.39 -4.47
N THR A 60 -6.51 0.83 -4.96
CA THR A 60 -5.97 2.04 -4.34
C THR A 60 -6.60 2.25 -2.97
N GLU A 61 -7.89 2.02 -2.81
CA GLU A 61 -8.58 2.09 -1.52
C GLU A 61 -8.07 1.03 -0.54
N ALA A 62 -7.89 -0.21 -0.99
CA ALA A 62 -7.32 -1.27 -0.17
C ALA A 62 -5.90 -0.89 0.31
N VAL A 63 -5.04 -0.45 -0.62
CA VAL A 63 -3.68 0.02 -0.28
C VAL A 63 -3.73 1.20 0.67
N THR A 64 -4.64 2.16 0.47
CA THR A 64 -4.78 3.34 1.33
C THR A 64 -5.26 2.96 2.73
N ARG A 65 -6.19 2.00 2.85
CA ARG A 65 -6.63 1.46 4.15
C ARG A 65 -5.47 0.76 4.88
N PHE A 66 -4.66 -0.02 4.17
CA PHE A 66 -3.47 -0.65 4.74
C PHE A 66 -2.41 0.39 5.15
N ALA A 67 -2.16 1.39 4.30
CA ALA A 67 -1.22 2.46 4.55
C ALA A 67 -1.64 3.30 5.76
N ASN A 68 -2.90 3.75 5.84
CA ASN A 68 -3.40 4.52 6.98
C ASN A 68 -3.39 3.71 8.28
N LYS A 69 -3.72 2.41 8.23
CA LYS A 69 -3.67 1.55 9.42
C LYS A 69 -2.24 1.31 9.93
N LYS A 70 -1.23 1.39 9.06
CA LYS A 70 0.19 1.18 9.39
C LYS A 70 1.06 2.45 9.29
N SER A 71 0.48 3.64 9.11
CA SER A 71 1.23 4.88 8.94
C SER A 71 2.14 5.15 10.14
N TRP A 72 1.65 4.86 11.35
CA TRP A 72 2.43 4.90 12.59
C TRP A 72 3.64 3.94 12.60
N LEU A 73 3.53 2.77 11.97
CA LEU A 73 4.63 1.79 11.87
C LEU A 73 5.76 2.24 10.92
N GLN A 74 5.53 3.21 10.05
CA GLN A 74 6.57 3.81 9.21
C GLN A 74 7.29 4.97 9.92
N VAL A 75 6.59 5.69 10.80
CA VAL A 75 7.13 6.81 11.57
C VAL A 75 8.03 6.33 12.73
N ILE A 76 7.64 5.24 13.43
CA ILE A 76 8.44 4.65 14.53
C ILE A 76 9.90 4.33 14.15
N PRO A 77 10.20 3.60 13.05
CA PRO A 77 11.58 3.25 12.71
C PRO A 77 12.39 4.47 12.30
N LEU A 78 11.77 5.49 11.68
CA LEU A 78 12.45 6.75 11.33
C LEU A 78 12.86 7.53 12.59
N ILE A 79 11.98 7.61 13.59
CA ILE A 79 12.27 8.25 14.88
C ILE A 79 13.34 7.45 15.63
N SER A 80 13.22 6.12 15.65
CA SER A 80 14.22 5.23 16.28
C SER A 80 15.61 5.40 15.68
N LEU A 81 15.71 5.49 14.34
CA LEU A 81 16.96 5.75 13.64
C LEU A 81 17.58 7.10 14.06
N LEU A 82 16.77 8.15 14.14
CA LEU A 82 17.22 9.49 14.51
C LEU A 82 17.69 9.56 15.97
N CYS A 83 17.02 8.83 16.87
CA CYS A 83 17.46 8.67 18.26
C CYS A 83 18.79 7.91 18.38
N VAL A 84 18.96 6.81 17.65
CA VAL A 84 20.21 6.02 17.66
C VAL A 84 21.38 6.86 17.16
N LEU A 85 21.21 7.58 16.05
CA LEU A 85 22.21 8.49 15.52
C LEU A 85 22.58 9.60 16.52
N GLY A 86 21.59 10.18 17.20
CA GLY A 86 21.82 11.21 18.22
C GLY A 86 22.67 10.74 19.40
N VAL A 87 22.43 9.52 19.89
CA VAL A 87 23.21 8.93 21.00
C VAL A 87 24.66 8.66 20.56
N PHE A 88 24.87 8.07 19.39
CA PHE A 88 26.22 7.81 18.88
C PHE A 88 27.00 9.10 18.57
N ALA A 89 26.32 10.15 18.10
CA ALA A 89 26.94 11.45 17.86
C ALA A 89 27.41 12.13 19.17
N PHE A 90 26.58 12.11 20.21
CA PHE A 90 26.94 12.64 21.52
C PHE A 90 28.12 11.88 22.15
N GLN A 91 28.13 10.55 22.01
CA GLN A 91 29.18 9.70 22.55
C GLN A 91 30.51 9.85 21.80
N ALA A 92 30.47 10.05 20.48
CA ALA A 92 31.66 10.37 19.67
C ALA A 92 32.30 11.69 20.08
N GLN A 93 31.50 12.71 20.41
CA GLN A 93 32.00 14.00 20.90
C GLN A 93 32.65 13.88 22.29
N SER A 94 32.06 13.10 23.19
CA SER A 94 32.55 12.98 24.57
C SER A 94 33.85 12.17 24.69
N GLN A 95 34.09 11.18 23.83
CA GLN A 95 35.24 10.29 23.94
C GLN A 95 36.36 10.57 22.93
N ASN A 96 36.16 11.52 22.00
CA ASN A 96 37.11 11.92 20.95
C ASN A 96 37.72 10.71 20.17
N ASN A 97 36.96 9.62 20.08
CA ASN A 97 37.37 8.37 19.46
C ASN A 97 36.49 8.10 18.23
N PRO A 98 37.06 8.07 17.02
CA PRO A 98 36.31 7.91 15.77
C PRO A 98 35.66 6.52 15.63
N ALA A 99 36.04 5.53 16.45
CA ALA A 99 35.44 4.19 16.43
C ALA A 99 33.92 4.19 16.74
N TRP A 100 33.43 5.18 17.48
CA TRP A 100 31.98 5.31 17.79
C TRP A 100 31.13 5.65 16.56
N ILE A 101 31.70 6.32 15.56
CA ILE A 101 31.03 6.63 14.29
C ILE A 101 30.82 5.36 13.46
N LEU A 102 31.82 4.47 13.46
CA LEU A 102 31.72 3.14 12.86
C LEU A 102 30.65 2.27 13.53
N GLY A 103 30.54 2.34 14.86
CA GLY A 103 29.47 1.69 15.62
C GLY A 103 28.08 2.17 15.23
N GLY A 104 27.90 3.49 15.09
CA GLY A 104 26.66 4.09 14.60
C GLY A 104 26.29 3.62 13.20
N LEU A 105 27.25 3.61 12.26
CA LEU A 105 27.03 3.17 10.88
C LEU A 105 26.66 1.67 10.80
N ALA A 106 27.32 0.83 11.61
CA ALA A 106 27.02 -0.61 11.69
C ALA A 106 25.62 -0.88 12.26
N SER A 107 25.20 -0.09 13.27
CA SER A 107 23.86 -0.22 13.86
C SER A 107 22.74 0.10 12.85
N ILE A 108 22.95 1.11 12.00
CA ILE A 108 22.02 1.45 10.91
C ILE A 108 21.93 0.28 9.93
N GLY A 109 23.07 -0.26 9.49
CA GLY A 109 23.11 -1.41 8.59
C GLY A 109 22.36 -2.62 9.16
N ALA A 110 22.51 -2.90 10.46
CA ALA A 110 21.80 -3.98 11.14
C ALA A 110 20.27 -3.76 11.17
N ILE A 111 19.81 -2.54 11.47
CA ILE A 111 18.38 -2.19 11.50
C ILE A 111 17.75 -2.35 10.11
N PHE A 112 18.41 -1.84 9.06
CA PHE A 112 17.93 -2.00 7.69
C PHE A 112 17.91 -3.47 7.26
N GLY A 113 18.96 -4.24 7.58
CA GLY A 113 19.03 -5.68 7.29
C GLY A 113 17.90 -6.48 7.96
N LEU A 114 17.67 -6.25 9.25
CA LEU A 114 16.57 -6.88 10.00
C LEU A 114 15.20 -6.51 9.45
N SER A 115 15.00 -5.26 9.05
CA SER A 115 13.73 -4.78 8.48
C SER A 115 13.42 -5.44 7.13
N ILE A 116 14.43 -5.62 6.27
CA ILE A 116 14.29 -6.32 4.98
C ILE A 116 13.97 -7.81 5.20
N LEU A 117 14.70 -8.49 6.10
CA LEU A 117 14.46 -9.90 6.42
C LEU A 117 13.05 -10.11 7.01
N TRP A 118 12.61 -9.20 7.88
CA TRP A 118 11.27 -9.27 8.45
C TRP A 118 10.17 -9.03 7.41
N SER A 119 10.38 -8.07 6.49
CA SER A 119 9.46 -7.84 5.37
C SER A 119 9.33 -9.08 4.47
N GLN A 120 10.44 -9.77 4.19
CA GLN A 120 10.42 -11.03 3.44
C GLN A 120 9.67 -12.14 4.19
N HIS A 121 9.79 -12.22 5.51
CA HIS A 121 9.06 -13.21 6.31
C HIS A 121 7.54 -12.97 6.31
N ILE A 122 7.09 -11.72 6.44
CA ILE A 122 5.66 -11.36 6.38
C ILE A 122 5.08 -11.62 4.99
N ASN A 123 5.82 -11.37 3.90
CA ASN A 123 5.31 -11.62 2.55
C ASN A 123 5.24 -13.12 2.19
N LYS A 124 5.90 -13.99 2.96
CA LYS A 124 5.90 -15.44 2.75
C LYS A 124 4.75 -16.15 3.49
N HIS A 125 4.15 -15.51 4.49
CA HIS A 125 3.03 -16.02 5.30
C HIS A 125 1.74 -15.25 5.03
#